data_AF-A0A849S0K6-F1
#
_entry.id   AF-A0A849S0K6-F1
#
_cell.length_a   1.000
_cell.length_b   1.000
_cell.length_c   1.000
_cell.angle_alpha   90.00
_cell.angle_beta   90.00
_cell.angle_gamma   90.00
#
_symmetry.space_group_name_H-M   'P 1'
#
loop_
_entity.id
_entity.type
_entity.pdbx_description
1 polymer ?
#
loop_
_entity_poly.entity_id
_entity_poly.type
_entity_poly.pdbx_seq_one_letter_code
_entity_poly.pdbx_strand_id
1 'polypeptide(L)'
;MKIKLLFIFALLAGFGLPIAYASPILTFVANTQTVALGSSVTVSAVLTGLEDGGLDEIIAAYDLSVSYDDAVLSYAGGTFFGLSSDTFLTSLGGGTISWNSISYDSDAALQSSQGNSFTLATMVFNTLSTGTSALSYSYHDVTGLNAATLNYATLPGSVTVNAVAEPSSLVLMSLAMMLMAGVKQRKALVVLAHGC
;
A
#
# COMPACT_ATOMS: atom_id res chain seq x y z
N MET A 1 7.79 -55.97 54.48
CA MET A 1 6.76 -56.02 53.43
C MET A 1 5.70 -54.95 53.70
N LYS A 2 5.90 -53.71 53.23
CA LYS A 2 4.86 -52.67 53.14
C LYS A 2 5.11 -51.87 51.88
N ILE A 3 4.09 -51.81 51.05
CA ILE A 3 4.09 -51.53 49.62
C ILE A 3 3.54 -50.13 49.40
N LYS A 4 4.25 -49.35 48.57
CA LYS A 4 3.77 -48.33 47.62
C LYS A 4 2.70 -47.35 48.13
N LEU A 5 3.12 -46.16 48.55
CA LEU A 5 2.25 -44.97 48.49
C LEU A 5 3.09 -43.69 48.43
N LEU A 6 3.83 -43.50 47.33
CA LEU A 6 4.60 -42.27 47.12
C LEU A 6 4.77 -42.02 45.62
N PHE A 7 3.64 -41.97 44.91
CA PHE A 7 3.55 -41.48 43.54
C PHE A 7 2.16 -40.86 43.41
N ILE A 8 2.07 -39.54 43.50
CA ILE A 8 1.07 -38.59 42.94
C ILE A 8 1.37 -37.25 43.65
N PHE A 9 2.49 -36.61 43.30
CA PHE A 9 2.74 -35.19 43.59
C PHE A 9 3.62 -34.59 42.49
N ALA A 10 3.40 -35.06 41.26
CA ALA A 10 4.19 -34.68 40.09
C ALA A 10 3.27 -34.55 38.87
N LEU A 11 2.23 -33.71 38.94
CA LEU A 11 1.53 -33.24 37.75
C LEU A 11 0.64 -32.02 38.00
N LEU A 12 1.15 -31.01 38.70
CA LEU A 12 0.51 -29.69 38.70
C LEU A 12 1.55 -28.57 38.67
N ALA A 13 2.62 -28.78 37.90
CA ALA A 13 3.32 -27.66 37.30
C ALA A 13 2.39 -27.14 36.19
N GLY A 14 1.48 -26.25 36.56
CA GLY A 14 0.66 -25.51 35.62
C GLY A 14 1.58 -24.84 34.61
N PHE A 15 1.67 -25.45 33.43
CA PHE A 15 2.17 -24.79 32.24
C PHE A 15 1.23 -23.63 31.97
N GLY A 16 1.55 -22.45 32.50
CA GLY A 16 1.10 -21.19 31.93
C GLY A 16 1.74 -21.09 30.57
N LEU A 17 1.14 -21.73 29.56
CA LEU A 17 1.53 -21.52 28.18
C LEU A 17 1.31 -20.03 27.91
N PRO A 18 2.33 -19.28 27.49
CA PRO A 18 2.11 -17.92 27.05
C PRO A 18 1.08 -17.98 25.92
N ILE A 19 -0.06 -17.34 26.13
CA ILE A 19 -1.02 -17.15 25.05
C ILE A 19 -0.37 -16.16 24.10
N ALA A 20 0.08 -16.65 22.94
CA ALA A 20 0.60 -15.80 21.89
C ALA A 20 -0.62 -15.15 21.20
N TYR A 21 -0.83 -13.88 21.48
CA TYR A 21 -1.77 -13.06 20.72
C TYR A 21 -1.12 -12.66 19.40
N ALA A 22 -1.90 -12.64 18.32
CA ALA A 22 -1.41 -12.11 17.06
C ALA A 22 -1.17 -10.61 17.24
N SER A 23 0.06 -10.17 16.96
CA SER A 23 0.39 -8.75 17.01
C SER A 23 -0.32 -8.03 15.87
N PRO A 24 -0.88 -6.83 16.09
CA PRO A 24 -1.41 -6.00 15.01
C PRO A 24 -0.37 -5.79 13.89
N ILE A 25 -0.82 -5.57 12.67
CA ILE A 25 0.03 -5.44 11.48
C ILE A 25 -0.31 -4.15 10.74
N LEU A 26 0.68 -3.28 10.59
CA LEU A 26 0.62 -2.08 9.76
C LEU A 26 1.11 -2.42 8.35
N THR A 27 0.24 -2.33 7.36
CA THR A 27 0.52 -2.77 5.99
C THR A 27 0.07 -1.76 4.93
N PHE A 28 0.62 -1.89 3.73
CA PHE A 28 0.17 -1.16 2.55
C PHE A 28 -0.81 -2.01 1.74
N VAL A 29 -1.98 -1.44 1.46
CA VAL A 29 -3.00 -2.03 0.59
C VAL A 29 -3.13 -1.17 -0.66
N ALA A 30 -2.54 -1.62 -1.77
CA ALA A 30 -2.67 -0.97 -3.06
C ALA A 30 -3.92 -1.48 -3.81
N ASN A 31 -4.63 -0.59 -4.50
CA ASN A 31 -5.73 -0.99 -5.38
C ASN A 31 -5.25 -1.88 -6.54
N THR A 32 -4.01 -1.67 -6.98
CA THR A 32 -3.30 -2.48 -7.98
C THR A 32 -1.81 -2.45 -7.68
N GLN A 33 -1.14 -3.61 -7.69
CA GLN A 33 0.32 -3.67 -7.51
C GLN A 33 1.09 -3.41 -8.80
N THR A 34 0.43 -3.53 -9.96
CA THR A 34 1.01 -3.29 -11.27
C THR A 34 0.17 -2.26 -12.03
N VAL A 35 0.79 -1.16 -12.43
CA VAL A 35 0.14 -0.03 -13.12
C VAL A 35 0.85 0.34 -14.42
N ALA A 36 0.10 0.91 -15.35
CA ALA A 36 0.63 1.49 -16.57
C ALA A 36 1.31 2.83 -16.31
N LEU A 37 2.44 3.10 -16.96
CA LEU A 37 3.08 4.41 -16.96
C LEU A 37 2.09 5.51 -17.40
N GLY A 38 2.10 6.64 -16.70
CA GLY A 38 1.16 7.75 -16.87
C GLY A 38 -0.17 7.60 -16.13
N SER A 39 -0.41 6.46 -15.46
CA SER A 39 -1.57 6.26 -14.59
C SER A 39 -1.28 6.68 -13.14
N SER A 40 -2.34 6.82 -12.34
CA SER A 40 -2.25 6.98 -10.89
C SER A 40 -2.50 5.66 -10.16
N VAL A 41 -1.82 5.44 -9.04
CA VAL A 41 -2.05 4.32 -8.11
C VAL A 41 -2.54 4.86 -6.76
N THR A 42 -3.43 4.12 -6.10
CA THR A 42 -3.90 4.44 -4.75
C THR A 42 -3.42 3.38 -3.77
N VAL A 43 -2.76 3.81 -2.71
CA VAL A 43 -2.18 2.94 -1.68
C VAL A 43 -2.66 3.40 -0.32
N SER A 44 -3.26 2.49 0.46
CA SER A 44 -3.70 2.77 1.82
C SER A 44 -2.74 2.18 2.84
N ALA A 45 -2.46 2.93 3.91
CA ALA A 45 -1.80 2.43 5.11
C ALA A 45 -2.89 1.97 6.08
N VAL A 46 -2.90 0.67 6.39
CA VAL A 46 -3.96 0.03 7.18
C VAL A 46 -3.34 -0.72 8.34
N LEU A 47 -3.83 -0.48 9.55
CA LEU A 47 -3.49 -1.25 10.74
C LEU A 47 -4.60 -2.27 11.00
N THR A 48 -4.27 -3.55 11.02
CA THR A 48 -5.22 -4.65 11.27
C THR A 48 -4.84 -5.43 12.51
N GLY A 49 -5.81 -6.13 13.11
CA GLY A 49 -5.59 -7.04 14.23
C GLY A 49 -5.65 -6.35 15.60
N LEU A 50 -6.35 -5.22 15.68
CA LEU A 50 -6.56 -4.48 16.95
C LEU A 50 -7.39 -5.26 17.98
N GLU A 51 -8.22 -6.20 17.50
CA GLU A 51 -9.07 -7.06 18.34
C GLU A 51 -8.64 -8.54 18.29
N ASP A 52 -7.59 -8.85 17.53
CA ASP A 52 -7.17 -10.23 17.28
C ASP A 52 -6.65 -10.89 18.57
N GLY A 53 -7.05 -12.14 18.76
CA GLY A 53 -6.70 -12.88 19.98
C GLY A 53 -7.41 -12.38 21.24
N GLY A 54 -8.41 -11.50 21.14
CA GLY A 54 -9.08 -10.92 22.31
C GLY A 54 -8.34 -9.73 22.90
N LEU A 55 -7.50 -9.10 22.09
CA LEU A 55 -7.09 -7.71 22.31
C LEU A 55 -8.32 -6.80 22.25
N ASP A 56 -8.25 -5.66 22.93
CA ASP A 56 -9.25 -4.59 22.90
C ASP A 56 -8.47 -3.29 22.71
N GLU A 57 -7.77 -3.22 21.58
CA GLU A 57 -6.79 -2.18 21.29
C GLU A 57 -7.39 -1.09 20.42
N ILE A 58 -6.83 0.11 20.54
CA ILE A 58 -7.25 1.29 19.78
C ILE A 58 -6.05 1.98 19.17
N ILE A 59 -6.33 2.97 18.33
CA ILE A 59 -5.38 3.96 17.87
C ILE A 59 -5.80 5.31 18.45
N ALA A 60 -5.04 5.80 19.41
CA ALA A 60 -5.24 7.10 20.06
C ALA A 60 -4.37 8.20 19.43
N ALA A 61 -3.20 7.87 18.91
CA ALA A 61 -2.38 8.79 18.12
C ALA A 61 -1.45 8.01 17.18
N TYR A 62 -0.95 8.68 16.15
CA TYR A 62 0.10 8.11 15.30
C TYR A 62 0.96 9.20 14.67
N ASP A 63 2.21 8.87 14.37
CA ASP A 63 3.14 9.64 13.55
C ASP A 63 3.84 8.67 12.59
N LEU A 64 3.63 8.86 11.30
CA LEU A 64 4.08 7.96 10.26
C LEU A 64 4.87 8.71 9.20
N SER A 65 5.92 8.07 8.69
CA SER A 65 6.62 8.47 7.48
C SER A 65 6.79 7.29 6.54
N VAL A 66 6.43 7.48 5.28
CA VAL A 66 6.53 6.48 4.22
C VAL A 66 7.57 6.93 3.21
N SER A 67 8.52 6.05 2.91
CA SER A 67 9.46 6.24 1.81
C SER A 67 9.01 5.51 0.54
N TYR A 68 9.32 6.12 -0.59
CA TYR A 68 9.08 5.61 -1.94
C TYR A 68 10.19 6.07 -2.89
N ASP A 69 10.30 5.43 -4.06
CA ASP A 69 11.23 5.85 -5.11
C ASP A 69 10.62 6.99 -5.92
N ASP A 70 11.15 8.20 -5.76
CA ASP A 70 10.66 9.40 -6.43
C ASP A 70 11.10 9.55 -7.89
N ALA A 71 11.94 8.65 -8.39
CA ALA A 71 12.21 8.51 -9.82
C ALA A 71 11.11 7.67 -10.51
N VAL A 72 10.40 6.81 -9.77
CA VAL A 72 9.34 5.93 -10.28
C VAL A 72 7.94 6.50 -10.01
N LEU A 73 7.72 7.05 -8.81
CA LEU A 73 6.44 7.58 -8.35
C LEU A 73 6.55 9.05 -7.96
N SER A 74 5.42 9.77 -8.01
CA SER A 74 5.30 11.12 -7.47
C SER A 74 4.06 11.21 -6.61
N TYR A 75 4.18 11.67 -5.37
CA TYR A 75 3.03 11.89 -4.50
C TYR A 75 2.08 12.94 -5.11
N ALA A 76 0.82 12.56 -5.29
CA ALA A 76 -0.20 13.39 -5.95
C ALA A 76 -1.26 13.92 -4.97
N GLY A 77 -1.25 13.45 -3.71
CA GLY A 77 -2.23 13.80 -2.69
C GLY A 77 -2.74 12.57 -1.96
N GLY A 78 -3.75 12.75 -1.12
CA GLY A 78 -4.32 11.65 -0.34
C GLY A 78 -5.34 12.14 0.67
N THR A 79 -5.99 11.18 1.33
CA THR A 79 -6.82 11.41 2.51
C THR A 79 -6.11 10.82 3.70
N PHE A 80 -5.91 11.63 4.74
CA PHE A 80 -5.34 11.19 6.00
C PHE A 80 -6.50 11.13 7.00
N PHE A 81 -6.74 9.96 7.57
CA PHE A 81 -7.91 9.75 8.41
C PHE A 81 -7.58 10.16 9.83
N GLY A 82 -7.98 11.39 10.16
CA GLY A 82 -7.83 11.92 11.50
C GLY A 82 -8.68 11.16 12.51
N LEU A 83 -8.16 11.05 13.73
CA LEU A 83 -8.90 10.57 14.89
C LEU A 83 -9.67 11.75 15.50
N SER A 84 -10.79 12.16 14.89
CA SER A 84 -11.65 13.27 15.37
C SER A 84 -10.92 14.58 15.74
N SER A 85 -9.72 14.82 15.17
CA SER A 85 -8.73 15.80 15.64
C SER A 85 -8.02 16.56 14.52
N ASP A 86 -6.99 17.34 14.91
CA ASP A 86 -6.00 17.91 14.01
C ASP A 86 -5.15 16.80 13.34
N THR A 87 -4.95 16.93 12.03
CA THR A 87 -4.05 16.10 11.23
C THR A 87 -3.03 17.02 10.58
N PHE A 88 -1.75 16.76 10.78
CA PHE A 88 -0.69 17.52 10.13
C PHE A 88 -0.04 16.68 9.03
N LEU A 89 0.06 17.27 7.85
CA LEU A 89 0.75 16.71 6.70
C LEU A 89 2.02 17.51 6.45
N THR A 90 3.15 16.81 6.42
CA THR A 90 4.41 17.34 5.94
C THR A 90 4.91 16.46 4.80
N SER A 91 4.71 16.91 3.56
CA SER A 91 5.45 16.34 2.43
C SER A 91 6.80 17.04 2.38
N LEU A 92 7.88 16.30 2.59
CA LEU A 92 9.25 16.85 2.63
C LEU A 92 9.91 16.87 1.25
N GLY A 93 9.21 16.42 0.20
CA GLY A 93 9.82 16.12 -1.10
C GLY A 93 10.78 14.92 -1.00
N GLY A 94 11.40 14.53 -2.12
CA GLY A 94 12.50 13.56 -2.11
C GLY A 94 12.13 12.13 -1.69
N GLY A 95 10.96 11.64 -2.10
CA GLY A 95 10.58 10.24 -1.86
C GLY A 95 10.10 9.93 -0.44
N THR A 96 9.67 10.93 0.34
CA THR A 96 9.07 10.71 1.67
C THR A 96 7.79 11.52 1.88
N ILE A 97 6.77 10.89 2.47
CA ILE A 97 5.53 11.53 2.94
C ILE A 97 5.40 11.27 4.43
N SER A 98 5.23 12.31 5.23
CA SER A 98 5.07 12.21 6.68
C SER A 98 3.77 12.85 7.14
N TRP A 99 3.07 12.20 8.06
CA TRP A 99 1.83 12.71 8.62
C TRP A 99 1.59 12.16 10.03
N ASN A 100 0.85 12.92 10.84
CA ASN A 100 0.49 12.52 12.19
C ASN A 100 -0.94 12.96 12.55
N SER A 101 -1.50 12.33 13.57
CA SER A 101 -2.81 12.66 14.13
C SER A 101 -2.87 12.24 15.60
N ILE A 102 -3.65 12.96 16.41
CA ILE A 102 -3.86 12.66 17.83
C ILE A 102 -5.33 12.81 18.20
N SER A 103 -5.98 11.76 18.69
CA SER A 103 -7.36 11.81 19.14
C SER A 103 -7.53 12.62 20.43
N TYR A 104 -8.66 13.30 20.54
CA TYR A 104 -9.15 13.87 21.80
C TYR A 104 -10.33 13.10 22.39
N ASP A 105 -10.79 12.04 21.72
CA ASP A 105 -11.83 11.17 22.23
C ASP A 105 -11.31 10.30 23.38
N SER A 106 -12.23 9.85 24.25
CA SER A 106 -11.90 8.89 25.28
C SER A 106 -11.63 7.51 24.67
N ASP A 107 -10.83 6.69 25.36
CA ASP A 107 -10.55 5.30 24.96
C ASP A 107 -11.83 4.50 24.68
N ALA A 108 -12.88 4.68 25.50
CA ALA A 108 -14.16 4.01 25.30
C ALA A 108 -14.88 4.48 24.02
N ALA A 109 -14.79 5.76 23.67
CA ALA A 109 -15.35 6.27 22.43
C ALA A 109 -14.54 5.77 21.22
N LEU A 110 -13.21 5.78 21.32
CA LEU A 110 -12.32 5.23 20.31
C LEU A 110 -12.61 3.74 20.08
N GLN A 111 -12.69 2.93 21.14
CA GLN A 111 -13.04 1.51 21.06
C GLN A 111 -14.39 1.26 20.38
N SER A 112 -15.38 2.14 20.61
CA SER A 112 -16.71 2.02 20.00
C SER A 112 -16.76 2.43 18.52
N SER A 113 -15.79 3.24 18.09
CA SER A 113 -15.75 3.84 16.75
C SER A 113 -14.76 3.13 15.81
N GLN A 114 -13.76 2.48 16.39
CA GLN A 114 -12.78 1.67 15.70
C GLN A 114 -13.26 0.22 15.71
N GLY A 115 -12.82 -0.57 14.73
CA GLY A 115 -13.00 -2.02 14.74
C GLY A 115 -11.64 -2.69 14.66
N ASN A 116 -11.62 -3.99 14.37
CA ASN A 116 -10.38 -4.76 14.22
C ASN A 116 -9.40 -4.22 13.14
N SER A 117 -9.82 -3.30 12.28
CA SER A 117 -9.01 -2.67 11.24
C SER A 117 -9.28 -1.18 11.15
N PHE A 118 -8.22 -0.39 10.98
CA PHE A 118 -8.30 1.05 10.81
C PHE A 118 -7.38 1.53 9.68
N THR A 119 -7.93 2.31 8.75
CA THR A 119 -7.15 2.94 7.68
C THR A 119 -6.62 4.27 8.18
N LEU A 120 -5.30 4.41 8.25
CA LEU A 120 -4.63 5.61 8.74
C LEU A 120 -4.50 6.68 7.65
N ALA A 121 -4.25 6.24 6.42
CA ALA A 121 -4.13 7.11 5.27
C ALA A 121 -4.44 6.37 3.97
N THR A 122 -4.90 7.12 2.98
CA THR A 122 -4.96 6.72 1.58
C THR A 122 -4.15 7.72 0.77
N MET A 123 -3.04 7.26 0.21
CA MET A 123 -2.11 8.04 -0.60
C MET A 123 -2.34 7.76 -2.08
N VAL A 124 -2.22 8.80 -2.90
CA VAL A 124 -2.31 8.72 -4.36
C VAL A 124 -0.95 9.08 -4.93
N PHE A 125 -0.46 8.26 -5.85
CA PHE A 125 0.80 8.50 -6.56
C PHE A 125 0.56 8.53 -8.07
N ASN A 126 1.21 9.47 -8.76
CA ASN A 126 1.38 9.44 -10.20
C ASN A 126 2.61 8.60 -10.56
N THR A 127 2.57 7.92 -11.70
CA THR A 127 3.71 7.15 -12.22
C THR A 127 4.57 8.01 -13.14
N LEU A 128 5.88 8.08 -12.87
CA LEU A 128 6.83 8.92 -13.59
C LEU A 128 7.69 8.14 -14.59
N SER A 129 8.10 6.93 -14.22
CA SER A 129 8.92 6.06 -15.05
C SER A 129 8.59 4.59 -14.82
N THR A 130 9.02 3.71 -15.73
CA THR A 130 8.88 2.27 -15.55
C THR A 130 9.87 1.75 -14.51
N GLY A 131 9.44 0.82 -13.67
CA GLY A 131 10.26 0.28 -12.59
C GLY A 131 9.42 -0.21 -11.43
N THR A 132 10.04 -0.56 -10.32
CA THR A 132 9.35 -0.93 -9.08
C THR A 132 9.76 0.03 -7.98
N SER A 133 8.79 0.75 -7.42
CA SER A 133 8.98 1.51 -6.19
C SER A 133 8.65 0.61 -5.01
N ALA A 134 9.63 0.34 -4.15
CA ALA A 134 9.34 -0.20 -2.83
C ALA A 134 8.62 0.88 -2.00
N LEU A 135 7.73 0.45 -1.10
CA LEU A 135 7.09 1.28 -0.11
C LEU A 135 7.46 0.73 1.27
N SER A 136 8.01 1.58 2.13
CA SER A 136 8.35 1.20 3.49
C SER A 136 8.06 2.33 4.47
N TYR A 137 7.82 1.96 5.72
CA TYR A 137 7.70 2.92 6.81
C TYR A 137 9.09 3.32 7.27
N SER A 138 9.56 4.52 6.89
CA SER A 138 10.85 5.07 7.31
C SER A 138 10.82 5.56 8.76
N TYR A 139 9.64 5.92 9.24
CA TYR A 139 9.34 6.19 10.64
C TYR A 139 7.90 5.75 10.94
N HIS A 140 7.67 5.22 12.13
CA HIS A 140 6.34 4.85 12.58
C HIS A 140 6.28 4.83 14.11
N ASP A 141 5.30 5.54 14.66
CA ASP A 141 4.92 5.49 16.06
C ASP A 141 3.39 5.48 16.14
N VAL A 142 2.83 4.58 16.94
CA VAL A 142 1.40 4.47 17.15
C VAL A 142 1.16 4.33 18.65
N THR A 143 0.31 5.20 19.17
CA THR A 143 -0.15 5.18 20.55
C THR A 143 -1.54 4.55 20.57
N GLY A 144 -1.73 3.56 21.42
CA GLY A 144 -2.99 2.87 21.63
C GLY A 144 -3.63 3.18 22.97
N LEU A 145 -4.28 2.17 23.55
CA LEU A 145 -5.06 2.25 24.77
C LEU A 145 -4.25 2.80 25.95
N ASN A 146 -4.88 3.61 26.81
CA ASN A 146 -4.26 4.26 27.97
C ASN A 146 -2.99 5.09 27.63
N ALA A 147 -2.93 5.64 26.41
CA ALA A 147 -1.76 6.35 25.89
C ALA A 147 -0.46 5.51 25.90
N ALA A 148 -0.58 4.18 25.82
CA ALA A 148 0.57 3.29 25.72
C ALA A 148 1.06 3.17 24.28
N THR A 149 2.36 2.96 24.07
CA THR A 149 2.88 2.61 22.75
C THR A 149 2.30 1.27 22.31
N LEU A 150 1.72 1.25 21.12
CA LEU A 150 1.18 0.04 20.52
C LEU A 150 2.31 -0.80 19.94
N ASN A 151 2.36 -2.09 20.27
CA ASN A 151 3.27 -3.04 19.64
C ASN A 151 2.61 -3.65 18.40
N TYR A 152 3.24 -3.50 17.24
CA TYR A 152 2.74 -4.00 15.97
C TYR A 152 3.91 -4.37 15.05
N ALA A 153 3.64 -5.21 14.05
CA ALA A 153 4.59 -5.49 12.99
C ALA A 153 4.29 -4.59 11.78
N THR A 154 5.32 -4.21 11.03
CA THR A 154 5.14 -3.53 9.73
C THR A 154 5.38 -4.50 8.58
N LEU A 155 4.53 -4.44 7.55
CA LEU A 155 4.74 -5.17 6.30
C LEU A 155 4.98 -4.18 5.16
N PRO A 156 6.15 -4.21 4.48
CA PRO A 156 6.42 -3.33 3.36
C PRO A 156 5.54 -3.68 2.15
N GLY A 157 5.41 -2.73 1.24
CA GLY A 157 4.66 -2.86 0.00
C GLY A 157 5.51 -2.52 -1.22
N SER A 158 4.93 -2.62 -2.40
CA SER A 158 5.56 -2.12 -3.62
C SER A 158 4.51 -1.80 -4.69
N VAL A 159 4.92 -0.94 -5.62
CA VAL A 159 4.17 -0.65 -6.85
C VAL A 159 5.11 -0.85 -8.03
N THR A 160 4.69 -1.66 -8.99
CA THR A 160 5.40 -1.89 -10.24
C THR A 160 4.72 -1.11 -11.37
N VAL A 161 5.51 -0.30 -12.08
CA VAL A 161 5.08 0.50 -13.23
C VAL A 161 5.60 -0.15 -14.51
N ASN A 162 4.68 -0.58 -15.35
CA ASN A 162 4.98 -1.16 -16.65
C ASN A 162 4.84 -0.12 -17.76
N ALA A 163 5.64 -0.28 -18.82
CA ALA A 163 5.44 0.46 -20.04
C ALA A 163 4.03 0.19 -20.60
N VAL A 164 3.40 1.24 -21.12
CA VAL A 164 2.19 1.08 -21.93
C VAL A 164 2.63 0.54 -23.28
N ALA A 165 2.03 -0.55 -23.73
CA ALA A 165 2.28 -1.07 -25.08
C ALA A 165 1.98 0.05 -26.08
N GLU A 166 2.97 0.44 -26.87
CA GLU A 166 2.75 1.41 -27.93
C GLU A 166 1.68 0.87 -28.87
N PRO A 167 0.66 1.67 -29.25
CA PRO A 167 -0.27 1.28 -30.29
C PRO A 167 0.53 0.87 -31.53
N SER A 168 -0.01 -0.04 -32.36
CA SER A 168 0.59 -0.48 -33.63
C SER A 168 0.66 0.64 -34.69
N SER A 169 1.02 1.86 -34.30
CA SER A 169 1.23 3.05 -35.11
C SER A 169 2.27 2.80 -36.18
N LEU A 170 3.33 2.01 -35.90
CA LEU A 170 4.30 1.56 -36.90
C LEU A 170 3.66 0.65 -37.96
N VAL A 171 2.77 -0.25 -37.55
CA VAL A 171 2.00 -1.10 -38.49
C VAL A 171 1.05 -0.23 -39.31
N LEU A 172 0.37 0.73 -38.70
CA LEU A 172 -0.53 1.64 -39.40
C LEU A 172 0.22 2.54 -40.38
N MET A 173 1.38 3.06 -39.98
CA MET A 173 2.25 3.90 -40.80
C MET A 173 2.84 3.11 -41.96
N SER A 174 3.27 1.87 -41.74
CA SER A 174 3.75 0.99 -42.82
C SER A 174 2.63 0.62 -43.79
N LEU A 175 1.42 0.34 -43.31
CA LEU A 175 0.25 0.12 -44.17
C LEU A 175 -0.08 1.37 -45.00
N ALA A 176 -0.05 2.55 -44.38
CA ALA A 176 -0.28 3.82 -45.06
C ALA A 176 0.75 4.06 -46.17
N MET A 177 2.04 3.79 -45.90
CA MET A 177 3.11 3.88 -46.91
C MET A 177 2.92 2.89 -48.06
N MET A 178 2.54 1.64 -47.77
CA MET A 178 2.25 0.64 -48.80
C MET A 178 1.06 1.04 -49.70
N LEU A 179 -0.02 1.57 -49.12
CA LEU A 179 -1.17 2.06 -49.88
C LEU A 179 -0.79 3.24 -50.78
N MET A 180 -0.01 4.21 -50.26
CA MET A 180 0.46 5.35 -51.07
C MET A 180 1.38 4.91 -52.21
N ALA A 181 2.28 3.95 -51.97
CA ALA A 181 3.14 3.39 -53.01
C ALA A 181 2.33 2.66 -54.10
N GLY A 182 1.33 1.86 -53.70
CA GLY A 182 0.44 1.16 -54.63
C GLY A 182 -0.39 2.11 -55.51
N VAL A 183 -0.88 3.23 -54.95
CA VAL A 183 -1.61 4.25 -55.73
C VAL A 183 -0.70 4.93 -56.76
N LYS A 184 0.56 5.24 -56.40
CA LYS A 184 1.53 5.83 -57.35
C LYS A 184 1.85 4.89 -58.51
N GLN A 185 2.04 3.60 -58.24
CA GLN A 185 2.31 2.60 -59.27
C GLN A 185 1.14 2.45 -60.26
N ARG A 186 -0.11 2.47 -59.77
CA ARG A 186 -1.29 2.44 -60.65
C ARG A 186 -1.37 3.66 -61.58
N LYS A 187 -1.08 4.86 -61.06
CA LYS A 187 -1.08 6.09 -61.89
C LYS A 187 -0.01 6.04 -62.99
N ALA A 188 1.20 5.58 -62.68
CA ALA A 188 2.26 5.44 -63.68
C ALA A 188 1.88 4.44 -64.80
N LEU A 189 1.22 3.34 -64.44
CA LEU A 189 0.83 2.30 -65.40
C LEU A 189 -0.30 2.76 -66.35
N VAL A 190 -1.26 3.57 -65.86
CA VAL A 190 -2.33 4.14 -66.69
C VAL A 190 -1.82 5.18 -67.70
N VAL A 191 -0.83 5.99 -67.32
CA VAL A 191 -0.21 6.99 -68.21
C VAL A 191 0.54 6.32 -69.36
N LEU A 192 1.23 5.21 -69.10
CA LEU A 192 1.89 4.41 -70.15
C LEU A 192 0.89 3.77 -71.12
N ALA A 193 -0.32 3.42 -70.66
CA ALA A 193 -1.33 2.79 -71.50
C ALA A 193 -2.10 3.76 -72.43
N HIS A 194 -2.08 5.07 -72.16
CA HIS A 194 -2.77 6.09 -72.98
C HIS A 194 -1.81 6.93 -73.85
N GLY A 195 -0.52 6.58 -73.88
CA GLY A 195 0.52 7.29 -74.63
C GLY A 195 0.88 6.69 -75.99
N CYS A 196 0.10 5.74 -76.51
CA CYS A 196 0.23 5.17 -77.85
C CYS A 196 -0.96 5.53 -78.74
#